data_AF-A0A8K0UP79-F1
#
_entry.id   AF-A0A8K0UP79-F1
#
_cell.length_a   1.000
_cell.length_b   1.000
_cell.length_c   1.000
_cell.angle_alpha   90.00
_cell.angle_beta   90.00
_cell.angle_gamma   90.00
#
_symmetry.space_group_name_H-M   'P 1'
#
loop_
_entity.id
_entity.type
_entity.pdbx_description
1 polymer ?
#
loop_
_entity_poly.entity_id
_entity_poly.type
_entity_poly.pdbx_seq_one_letter_code
_entity_poly.pdbx_strand_id
1 'polypeptide(L)'
;MSFDFSSYIQDRFPNIPLTSSFSVEFLAGGFTNHTARVSFELPVALPFSVASGFGSALSPPKSIKSAVLKHAEPYLVANPTQKLPITRQLVEHRALCILSGEDREFSKFSEKVRSGIAFKRGVVRLPKLLWHDEENKVLWIEDLGQMKTLSEVLLDEKGNRSKDLRKPAEELGAFVAEMHQLTTNPPSELLQYLTSLSHNDGVAELLVAVTQEVFRTRGVDGNEATGLLRRVKESFGVRDVEGVCLGMVDFWTDNVLLEHTAQGELLKCGLVDWEYFGPSSAPSEMGMFLAHLQLHILNSTATNATKMTIQSFIIAMYEAYATTNGTEWRPSHNFVRRFLLSHGRELVNDVHFYTTSLDESSKRRLLNAGLRSLRAAGGSVEEIDLSILRASICTEADLNGLEAEGIRWIWDALLALRFDST
;
A
#
# COMPACT_ATOMS: atom_id res chain seq x y z
N MET A 1 23.27 -12.32 -7.30
CA MET A 1 23.71 -12.69 -5.93
C MET A 1 22.96 -11.78 -4.99
N SER A 2 22.43 -12.28 -3.87
CA SER A 2 21.77 -11.44 -2.87
C SER A 2 22.78 -10.56 -2.15
N PHE A 3 22.38 -9.36 -1.74
CA PHE A 3 23.19 -8.49 -0.89
C PHE A 3 23.57 -9.20 0.42
N ASP A 4 24.84 -9.16 0.80
CA ASP A 4 25.34 -9.78 2.03
C ASP A 4 25.25 -8.81 3.21
N PHE A 5 24.10 -8.84 3.88
CA PHE A 5 23.87 -8.03 5.08
C PHE A 5 24.82 -8.39 6.23
N SER A 6 25.31 -9.63 6.33
CA SER A 6 26.21 -10.01 7.42
C SER A 6 27.57 -9.35 7.27
N SER A 7 28.16 -9.39 6.07
CA SER A 7 29.40 -8.67 5.76
C SER A 7 29.22 -7.15 5.92
N TYR A 8 28.11 -6.61 5.42
CA TYR A 8 27.79 -5.18 5.57
C TYR A 8 27.73 -4.72 7.04
N ILE A 9 27.09 -5.49 7.93
CA ILE A 9 27.03 -5.17 9.37
C ILE A 9 28.43 -5.23 10.00
N GLN A 10 29.26 -6.21 9.63
CA GLN A 10 30.63 -6.33 10.15
C GLN A 10 31.48 -5.13 9.76
N ASP A 11 31.36 -4.67 8.52
CA ASP A 11 32.11 -3.50 8.02
C ASP A 11 31.71 -2.22 8.76
N ARG A 12 30.41 -2.04 9.06
CA ARG A 12 29.91 -0.86 9.80
C ARG A 12 30.13 -0.94 11.30
N PHE A 13 30.29 -2.14 11.85
CA PHE A 13 30.50 -2.39 13.27
C PHE A 13 31.69 -3.35 13.51
N PRO A 14 32.94 -2.92 13.20
CA PRO A 14 34.12 -3.81 13.26
C PRO A 14 34.44 -4.32 14.66
N ASN A 15 33.88 -3.68 15.70
CA ASN A 15 34.06 -4.07 17.10
C ASN A 15 33.02 -5.10 17.59
N ILE A 16 32.08 -5.51 16.74
CA ILE A 16 31.03 -6.49 17.05
C ILE A 16 31.49 -7.89 16.55
N PRO A 17 31.74 -8.87 17.43
CA PRO A 17 32.27 -10.19 17.03
C PRO A 17 31.33 -10.99 16.10
N LEU A 18 31.87 -11.55 15.01
CA LEU A 18 31.16 -12.18 13.87
C LEU A 18 30.05 -13.20 14.19
N THR A 19 30.15 -14.00 15.24
CA THR A 19 29.35 -15.24 15.36
C THR A 19 28.46 -15.32 16.60
N SER A 20 28.44 -14.30 17.46
CA SER A 20 27.74 -14.35 18.75
C SER A 20 27.34 -12.98 19.28
N SER A 21 26.91 -12.07 18.40
CA SER A 21 26.55 -10.71 18.82
C SER A 21 25.42 -10.10 18.01
N PHE A 22 25.15 -10.61 16.81
CA PHE A 22 23.97 -10.28 16.03
C PHE A 22 23.50 -11.45 15.14
N SER A 23 22.24 -11.38 14.71
CA SER A 23 21.64 -12.27 13.72
C SER A 23 21.06 -11.46 12.56
N VAL A 24 21.03 -12.07 11.37
CA VAL A 24 20.40 -11.53 10.16
C VAL A 24 19.33 -12.51 9.70
N GLU A 25 18.10 -12.03 9.61
CA GLU A 25 16.94 -12.76 9.12
C GLU A 25 16.45 -12.08 7.84
N PHE A 26 16.52 -12.77 6.70
CA PHE A 26 15.92 -12.25 5.47
C PHE A 26 14.40 -12.24 5.61
N LEU A 27 13.80 -11.08 5.35
CA LEU A 27 12.35 -10.92 5.42
C LEU A 27 11.74 -11.21 4.04
N ALA A 28 10.67 -12.00 4.03
CA ALA A 28 9.91 -12.27 2.82
C ALA A 28 9.14 -11.02 2.35
N GLY A 29 8.68 -11.03 1.09
CA GLY A 29 7.81 -9.97 0.55
C GLY A 29 8.51 -8.83 -0.19
N GLY A 30 9.85 -8.78 -0.22
CA GLY A 30 10.58 -7.77 -0.98
C GLY A 30 10.53 -8.02 -2.50
N PHE A 31 9.59 -7.39 -3.20
CA PHE A 31 9.55 -7.39 -4.68
C PHE A 31 10.63 -6.49 -5.30
N THR A 32 10.89 -5.37 -4.64
CA THR A 32 11.69 -4.24 -5.13
C THR A 32 13.08 -4.20 -4.49
N ASN A 33 13.19 -4.63 -3.23
CA ASN A 33 14.39 -4.52 -2.41
C ASN A 33 14.75 -5.85 -1.74
N HIS A 34 16.03 -6.02 -1.44
CA HIS A 34 16.46 -7.02 -0.48
C HIS A 34 16.18 -6.49 0.92
N THR A 35 15.42 -7.21 1.73
CA THR A 35 15.03 -6.77 3.07
C THR A 35 15.49 -7.79 4.10
N ALA A 36 16.13 -7.33 5.17
CA ALA A 36 16.53 -8.18 6.28
C ALA A 36 16.30 -7.50 7.63
N ARG A 37 15.93 -8.27 8.64
CA ARG A 37 16.01 -7.86 10.04
C ARG A 37 17.40 -8.18 10.55
N VAL A 38 18.06 -7.21 11.17
CA VAL A 38 19.20 -7.43 12.05
C VAL A 38 18.74 -7.37 13.50
N SER A 39 19.19 -8.31 14.32
CA SER A 39 18.98 -8.27 15.78
C SER A 39 20.32 -8.37 16.49
N PHE A 40 20.52 -7.56 17.52
CA PHE A 40 21.75 -7.50 18.30
C PHE A 40 21.50 -8.07 19.71
N GLU A 41 22.42 -8.90 20.21
CA GLU A 41 22.32 -9.46 21.57
C GLU A 41 22.38 -8.36 22.64
N LEU A 42 23.29 -7.40 22.43
CA LEU A 42 23.39 -6.19 23.23
C LEU A 42 23.01 -4.98 22.38
N PRO A 43 22.29 -3.99 22.95
CA PRO A 43 21.97 -2.77 22.24
C PRO A 43 23.21 -2.10 21.65
N VAL A 44 23.19 -1.79 20.35
CA VAL A 44 24.30 -1.12 19.67
C VAL A 44 24.00 0.36 19.53
N ALA A 45 24.98 1.20 19.85
CA ALA A 45 24.91 2.61 19.48
C ALA A 45 25.12 2.70 17.97
N LEU A 46 24.18 3.30 17.25
CA LEU A 46 24.42 3.61 15.85
C LEU A 46 25.65 4.54 15.77
N PRO A 47 26.69 4.18 14.99
CA PRO A 47 27.95 4.92 14.92
C PRO A 47 27.77 6.32 14.33
N PHE A 48 26.59 6.58 13.78
CA PHE A 48 26.19 7.84 13.19
C PHE A 48 24.98 8.33 13.98
N SER A 49 25.15 9.45 14.68
CA SER A 49 24.00 10.31 14.96
C SER A 49 23.38 10.64 13.60
N VAL A 50 22.06 10.70 13.49
CA VAL A 50 21.38 11.25 12.31
C VAL A 50 21.78 12.71 12.20
N ALA A 51 22.99 12.98 11.71
CA ALA A 51 23.28 14.15 10.92
C ALA A 51 22.54 13.90 9.62
N SER A 52 21.20 13.99 9.65
CA SER A 52 20.46 14.45 8.49
C SER A 52 21.26 15.64 7.98
N GLY A 53 21.74 15.56 6.74
CA GLY A 53 22.92 16.25 6.21
C GLY A 53 22.93 17.79 6.20
N PHE A 54 22.39 18.44 7.22
CA PHE A 54 22.19 19.88 7.37
C PHE A 54 22.26 20.30 8.85
N GLY A 55 23.41 20.08 9.53
CA GLY A 55 23.89 20.93 10.64
C GLY A 55 23.00 21.18 11.88
N SER A 56 22.55 20.14 12.59
CA SER A 56 22.04 20.32 13.97
C SER A 56 22.67 19.31 14.92
N ALA A 57 22.83 19.74 16.18
CA ALA A 57 23.56 19.09 17.26
C ALA A 57 23.25 17.59 17.39
N LEU A 58 24.32 16.80 17.56
CA LEU A 58 24.29 15.35 17.74
C LEU A 58 23.31 14.99 18.86
N SER A 59 22.13 14.48 18.50
CA SER A 59 21.34 13.72 19.46
C SER A 59 22.19 12.55 19.94
N PRO A 60 22.14 12.17 21.24
CA PRO A 60 22.92 11.07 21.75
C PRO A 60 22.67 9.82 20.89
N PRO A 61 23.70 8.97 20.67
CA PRO A 61 23.57 7.79 19.84
C PRO A 61 22.35 6.98 20.29
N LYS A 62 21.36 6.81 19.40
CA LYS A 62 20.24 5.92 19.69
C LYS A 62 20.80 4.51 19.77
N SER A 63 20.65 3.90 20.93
CA SER A 63 20.98 2.49 21.12
C SER A 63 19.81 1.65 20.65
N ILE A 64 20.05 0.72 19.73
CA ILE A 64 19.02 -0.14 19.13
C ILE A 64 19.32 -1.62 19.40
N LYS A 65 18.26 -2.41 19.58
CA LYS A 65 18.36 -3.89 19.70
C LYS A 65 18.09 -4.61 18.39
N SER A 66 17.35 -3.98 17.48
CA SER A 66 17.11 -4.50 16.15
C SER A 66 16.80 -3.37 15.18
N ALA A 67 16.94 -3.66 13.89
CA ALA A 67 16.57 -2.79 12.79
C ALA A 67 16.14 -3.62 11.58
N VAL A 68 15.34 -3.04 10.71
CA VAL A 68 15.10 -3.57 9.36
C VAL A 68 16.00 -2.80 8.40
N LEU A 69 16.74 -3.54 7.59
CA LEU A 69 17.59 -3.03 6.54
C LEU A 69 16.95 -3.33 5.19
N LYS A 70 16.87 -2.31 4.33
CA LYS A 70 16.45 -2.44 2.95
C LYS A 70 17.62 -2.06 2.04
N HIS A 71 18.00 -2.96 1.14
CA HIS A 71 19.01 -2.70 0.11
C HIS A 71 18.35 -2.64 -1.28
N ALA A 72 18.63 -1.57 -2.02
CA ALA A 72 18.06 -1.32 -3.34
C ALA A 72 19.08 -1.56 -4.45
N GLU A 73 18.72 -2.46 -5.37
CA GLU A 73 19.43 -2.67 -6.63
C GLU A 73 18.89 -1.73 -7.73
N PRO A 74 19.62 -1.48 -8.83
CA PRO A 74 19.13 -0.71 -9.98
C PRO A 74 18.10 -1.49 -10.84
N TYR A 75 17.42 -2.47 -10.24
CA TYR A 75 16.42 -3.34 -10.83
C TYR A 75 15.44 -3.84 -9.77
N LEU A 76 14.30 -4.41 -10.20
CA LEU A 76 13.38 -5.13 -9.33
C LEU A 76 13.99 -6.45 -8.85
N VAL A 77 14.05 -6.69 -7.55
CA VAL A 77 14.59 -7.95 -6.99
C VAL A 77 13.83 -9.18 -7.49
N ALA A 78 12.51 -9.09 -7.60
CA ALA A 78 11.67 -10.15 -8.15
C ALA A 78 11.85 -10.36 -9.67
N ASN A 79 12.33 -9.35 -10.40
CA ASN A 79 12.59 -9.42 -11.82
C ASN A 79 13.83 -8.58 -12.21
N PRO A 80 15.05 -9.14 -12.12
CA PRO A 80 16.28 -8.37 -12.37
C PRO A 80 16.44 -7.81 -13.79
N THR A 81 15.61 -8.24 -14.77
CA THR A 81 15.63 -7.64 -16.12
C THR A 81 14.87 -6.32 -16.18
N GLN A 82 13.97 -6.08 -15.24
CA GLN A 82 13.23 -4.82 -15.14
C GLN A 82 14.07 -3.81 -14.35
N LYS A 83 14.54 -2.76 -15.04
CA LYS A 83 15.25 -1.65 -14.40
C LYS A 83 14.32 -0.92 -13.45
N LEU A 84 14.86 -0.53 -12.31
CA LEU A 84 14.17 0.31 -11.33
C LEU A 84 15.21 1.23 -10.67
N PRO A 85 15.01 2.56 -10.70
CA PRO A 85 15.93 3.49 -10.07
C PRO A 85 16.10 3.26 -8.57
N ILE A 86 17.34 3.38 -8.09
CA ILE A 86 17.66 3.29 -6.64
C ILE A 86 17.10 4.50 -5.88
N THR A 87 16.73 5.59 -6.59
CA THR A 87 16.13 6.80 -6.01
C THR A 87 14.87 6.52 -5.19
N ARG A 88 14.21 5.37 -5.36
CA ARG A 88 13.12 4.89 -4.48
C ARG A 88 13.49 4.81 -3.00
N GLN A 89 14.76 4.55 -2.66
CA GLN A 89 15.22 4.65 -1.26
C GLN A 89 15.25 6.08 -0.74
N LEU A 90 15.60 7.06 -1.59
CA LEU A 90 15.52 8.48 -1.23
C LEU A 90 14.07 8.92 -1.04
N VAL A 91 13.15 8.35 -1.84
CA VAL A 91 11.71 8.54 -1.67
C VAL A 91 11.25 7.99 -0.33
N GLU A 92 11.57 6.74 0.01
CA GLU A 92 11.20 6.15 1.31
C GLU A 92 11.81 6.93 2.49
N HIS A 93 13.10 7.26 2.41
CA HIS A 93 13.78 8.11 3.39
C HIS A 93 13.02 9.43 3.62
N ARG A 94 12.69 10.13 2.52
CA ARG A 94 11.99 11.42 2.59
C ARG A 94 10.57 11.27 3.13
N ALA A 95 9.85 10.22 2.73
CA ALA A 95 8.52 9.90 3.22
C ALA A 95 8.52 9.76 4.75
N LEU A 96 9.44 8.94 5.28
CA LEU A 96 9.58 8.73 6.71
C LEU A 96 9.93 10.03 7.45
N CYS A 97 10.80 10.88 6.89
CA CYS A 97 11.10 12.20 7.47
C CYS A 97 9.89 13.14 7.48
N ILE A 98 9.09 13.19 6.41
CA ILE A 98 7.90 14.05 6.34
C ILE A 98 6.85 13.58 7.35
N LEU A 99 6.56 12.29 7.36
CA LEU A 99 5.53 11.70 8.20
C LEU A 99 5.92 11.72 9.69
N SER A 100 7.22 11.64 10.01
CA SER A 100 7.74 11.78 11.37
C SER A 100 7.92 13.24 11.82
N GLY A 101 7.73 14.21 10.92
CA GLY A 101 7.99 15.64 11.15
C GLY A 101 9.47 16.00 11.33
N GLU A 102 10.38 15.14 10.87
CA GLU A 102 11.83 15.34 10.94
C GLU A 102 12.42 15.93 9.65
N ASP A 103 11.61 16.13 8.61
CA ASP A 103 12.05 16.79 7.38
C ASP A 103 12.38 18.27 7.61
N ARG A 104 13.60 18.68 7.27
CA ARG A 104 14.09 20.05 7.52
C ARG A 104 13.67 21.04 6.45
N GLU A 105 13.68 20.60 5.19
CA GLU A 105 13.40 21.42 4.02
C GLU A 105 11.93 21.86 3.99
N PHE A 106 11.04 20.93 4.31
CA PHE A 106 9.60 21.10 4.40
C PHE A 106 9.11 21.03 5.86
N SER A 107 9.89 21.56 6.81
CA SER A 107 9.64 21.44 8.26
C SER A 107 8.25 21.90 8.70
N LYS A 108 7.72 23.01 8.17
CA LYS A 108 6.36 23.47 8.49
C LYS A 108 5.28 22.48 8.03
N PHE A 109 5.45 21.94 6.82
CA PHE A 109 4.50 20.97 6.27
C PHE A 109 4.59 19.64 7.03
N SER A 110 5.79 19.18 7.31
CA SER A 110 6.03 17.93 8.04
C SER A 110 5.58 18.02 9.50
N GLU A 111 5.75 19.18 10.15
CA GLU A 111 5.18 19.43 11.48
C GLU A 111 3.63 19.47 11.45
N LYS A 112 3.02 20.06 10.42
CA LYS A 112 1.56 19.99 10.21
C LYS A 112 1.10 18.54 10.09
N VAL A 113 1.77 17.74 9.28
CA VAL A 113 1.45 16.31 9.09
C VAL A 113 1.61 15.56 10.41
N ARG A 114 2.78 15.65 11.07
CA ARG A 114 3.06 14.99 12.35
C ARG A 114 2.10 15.37 13.47
N SER A 115 1.75 16.66 13.57
CA SER A 115 0.87 17.18 14.64
C SER A 115 -0.60 16.90 14.38
N GLY A 116 -0.99 16.82 13.10
CA GLY A 116 -2.36 16.56 12.67
C GLY A 116 -2.72 15.08 12.67
N ILE A 117 -1.80 14.20 12.25
CA ILE A 117 -2.02 12.76 12.34
C ILE A 117 -2.10 12.40 13.82
N ALA A 118 -3.16 11.74 14.24
CA ALA A 118 -3.37 11.31 15.61
C ALA A 118 -2.41 10.19 16.07
N PHE A 119 -1.12 10.27 15.72
CA PHE A 119 -0.03 9.43 16.26
C PHE A 119 -0.01 9.40 17.79
N LYS A 120 -0.62 10.40 18.44
CA LYS A 120 -0.54 10.58 19.88
C LYS A 120 -1.11 9.42 20.69
N ARG A 121 -2.01 8.57 20.15
CA ARG A 121 -2.62 7.44 20.90
C ARG A 121 -3.08 6.22 20.07
N GLY A 122 -2.89 6.21 18.75
CA GLY A 122 -3.49 5.21 17.86
C GLY A 122 -2.76 3.87 17.77
N VAL A 123 -3.46 2.90 17.22
CA VAL A 123 -2.94 1.55 16.91
C VAL A 123 -1.94 1.58 15.74
N VAL A 124 -2.11 2.51 14.79
CA VAL A 124 -1.29 2.63 13.57
C VAL A 124 0.04 3.32 13.86
N ARG A 125 1.14 2.72 13.38
CA ARG A 125 2.52 3.18 13.55
C ARG A 125 3.27 3.13 12.24
N LEU A 126 4.14 4.11 12.04
CA LEU A 126 5.13 4.12 10.97
C LEU A 126 6.49 3.76 11.55
N PRO A 127 7.34 3.01 10.82
CA PRO A 127 8.71 2.80 11.25
C PRO A 127 9.47 4.13 11.22
N LYS A 128 10.25 4.42 12.25
CA LYS A 128 11.17 5.57 12.20
C LYS A 128 12.33 5.28 11.27
N LEU A 129 12.78 6.30 10.55
CA LEU A 129 14.08 6.28 9.92
C LEU A 129 15.16 6.23 11.00
N LEU A 130 16.07 5.26 10.91
CA LEU A 130 17.23 5.15 11.79
C LEU A 130 18.48 5.70 11.14
N TRP A 131 18.73 5.34 9.88
CA TRP A 131 19.89 5.77 9.10
C TRP A 131 19.69 5.49 7.60
N HIS A 132 20.35 6.24 6.74
CA HIS A 132 20.43 5.98 5.31
C HIS A 132 21.90 5.99 4.88
N ASP A 133 22.41 4.82 4.51
CA ASP A 133 23.74 4.61 3.97
C ASP A 133 23.68 4.74 2.45
N GLU A 134 23.75 5.97 1.94
CA GLU A 134 23.66 6.25 0.50
C GLU A 134 24.78 5.57 -0.31
N GLU A 135 25.97 5.42 0.28
CA GLU A 135 27.13 4.78 -0.35
C GLU A 135 26.83 3.31 -0.67
N ASN A 136 26.28 2.57 0.29
CA ASN A 136 25.94 1.15 0.12
C ASN A 136 24.48 0.93 -0.29
N LYS A 137 23.70 1.99 -0.44
CA LYS A 137 22.27 1.95 -0.81
C LYS A 137 21.48 1.11 0.20
N VAL A 138 21.71 1.36 1.49
CA VAL A 138 21.04 0.65 2.59
C VAL A 138 20.25 1.63 3.44
N LEU A 139 18.94 1.44 3.50
CA LEU A 139 18.05 2.16 4.38
C LEU A 139 17.84 1.35 5.66
N TRP A 140 18.11 1.96 6.81
CA TRP A 140 17.86 1.40 8.13
C TRP A 140 16.61 2.03 8.73
N ILE A 141 15.63 1.20 9.06
CA ILE A 141 14.36 1.63 9.64
C ILE A 141 14.06 0.85 10.93
N GLU A 142 13.23 1.43 11.78
CA GLU A 142 12.78 0.83 13.03
C GLU A 142 12.15 -0.54 12.77
N ASP A 143 12.65 -1.55 13.49
CA ASP A 143 12.01 -2.86 13.52
C ASP A 143 10.75 -2.78 14.39
N LEU A 144 9.59 -2.94 13.76
CA LEU A 144 8.29 -2.92 14.45
C LEU A 144 8.01 -4.21 15.24
N GLY A 145 8.95 -5.17 15.21
CA GLY A 145 8.86 -6.45 15.90
C GLY A 145 8.28 -7.55 15.01
N GLN A 146 7.97 -8.69 15.63
CA GLN A 146 7.41 -9.85 14.93
C GLN A 146 5.92 -9.61 14.63
N MET A 147 5.66 -9.00 13.47
CA MET A 147 4.31 -8.71 12.97
C MET A 147 4.00 -9.58 11.75
N LYS A 148 2.72 -9.84 11.51
CA LYS A 148 2.23 -10.51 10.30
C LYS A 148 1.63 -9.50 9.33
N THR A 149 1.67 -9.76 8.03
CA THR A 149 0.93 -8.88 7.10
C THR A 149 -0.57 -9.02 7.29
N LEU A 150 -1.35 -8.02 6.87
CA LEU A 150 -2.81 -8.09 6.93
C LEU A 150 -3.32 -9.26 6.08
N SER A 151 -2.72 -9.54 4.91
CA SER A 151 -3.07 -10.72 4.11
C SER A 151 -2.86 -12.01 4.91
N GLU A 152 -1.70 -12.18 5.56
CA GLU A 152 -1.45 -13.36 6.39
C GLU A 152 -2.46 -13.50 7.52
N VAL A 153 -2.87 -12.39 8.15
CA VAL A 153 -3.85 -12.41 9.24
C VAL A 153 -5.25 -12.76 8.74
N LEU A 154 -5.67 -12.20 7.60
CA LEU A 154 -6.98 -12.45 6.99
C LEU A 154 -7.11 -13.89 6.49
N LEU A 155 -6.02 -14.48 6.01
CA LEU A 155 -6.00 -15.84 5.45
C LEU A 155 -5.66 -16.93 6.48
N ASP A 156 -5.35 -16.58 7.73
CA ASP A 156 -4.97 -17.53 8.79
C ASP A 156 -6.20 -18.28 9.35
N GLU A 157 -6.55 -19.41 8.73
CA GLU A 157 -7.65 -20.29 9.16
C GLU A 157 -7.37 -21.06 10.46
N LYS A 158 -6.10 -21.20 10.83
CA LYS A 158 -5.64 -21.98 12.01
C LYS A 158 -5.53 -21.11 13.25
N GLY A 159 -5.37 -19.80 13.09
CA GLY A 159 -5.43 -18.82 14.16
C GLY A 159 -6.81 -18.82 14.82
N ASN A 160 -6.83 -18.61 16.14
CA ASN A 160 -8.05 -18.59 16.94
C ASN A 160 -9.12 -17.71 16.26
N ARG A 161 -10.32 -18.26 16.01
CA ARG A 161 -11.41 -17.69 15.19
C ARG A 161 -12.03 -16.39 15.74
N SER A 162 -11.40 -15.75 16.72
CA SER A 162 -11.87 -14.56 17.42
C SER A 162 -10.98 -13.33 17.21
N LYS A 163 -10.24 -13.25 16.08
CA LYS A 163 -9.49 -12.02 15.77
C LYS A 163 -10.49 -10.94 15.39
N ASP A 164 -10.86 -10.11 16.37
CA ASP A 164 -11.63 -8.91 16.11
C ASP A 164 -10.74 -7.91 15.35
N LEU A 165 -10.88 -7.89 14.03
CA LEU A 165 -10.15 -6.98 13.15
C LEU A 165 -10.89 -5.65 12.93
N ARG A 166 -12.04 -5.43 13.58
CA ARG A 166 -12.82 -4.21 13.41
C ARG A 166 -12.04 -2.98 13.88
N LYS A 167 -11.46 -3.04 15.08
CA LYS A 167 -10.68 -1.93 15.63
C LYS A 167 -9.46 -1.56 14.76
N PRO A 168 -8.57 -2.50 14.34
CA PRO A 168 -7.48 -2.15 13.41
C PRO A 168 -7.99 -1.57 12.10
N ALA A 169 -9.12 -2.07 11.58
CA ALA A 169 -9.73 -1.53 10.37
C ALA A 169 -10.18 -0.07 10.56
N GLU A 170 -10.92 0.22 11.64
CA GLU A 170 -11.39 1.56 11.97
C GLU A 170 -10.21 2.54 12.16
N GLU A 171 -9.19 2.13 12.92
CA GLU A 171 -7.99 2.94 13.17
C GLU A 171 -7.18 3.20 11.88
N LEU A 172 -7.04 2.18 11.02
CA LEU A 172 -6.39 2.33 9.72
C LEU A 172 -7.18 3.27 8.80
N GLY A 173 -8.51 3.11 8.74
CA GLY A 173 -9.38 3.95 7.92
C GLY A 173 -9.33 5.42 8.35
N ALA A 174 -9.40 5.67 9.65
CA ALA A 174 -9.26 7.01 10.21
C ALA A 174 -7.87 7.60 9.93
N PHE A 175 -6.81 6.82 10.15
CA PHE A 175 -5.43 7.25 9.89
C PHE A 175 -5.22 7.64 8.42
N VAL A 176 -5.68 6.82 7.47
CA VAL A 176 -5.52 7.10 6.03
C VAL A 176 -6.33 8.34 5.63
N ALA A 177 -7.53 8.55 6.19
CA ALA A 177 -8.30 9.78 5.97
C ALA A 177 -7.58 11.03 6.46
N GLU A 178 -7.04 11.02 7.69
CA GLU A 178 -6.25 12.14 8.24
C GLU A 178 -5.02 12.42 7.39
N MET A 179 -4.27 11.37 7.02
CA MET A 179 -3.07 11.49 6.19
C MET A 179 -3.40 12.16 4.85
N HIS A 180 -4.44 11.70 4.15
CA HIS A 180 -4.88 12.31 2.90
C HIS A 180 -5.23 13.79 3.11
N GLN A 181 -6.07 14.13 4.08
CA GLN A 181 -6.46 15.52 4.34
C GLN A 181 -5.28 16.44 4.65
N LEU A 182 -4.34 15.97 5.47
CA LEU A 182 -3.20 16.76 5.92
C LEU A 182 -2.17 16.98 4.81
N THR A 183 -2.06 16.02 3.90
CA THR A 183 -1.14 16.05 2.77
C THR A 183 -1.76 16.57 1.48
N THR A 184 -3.07 16.86 1.45
CA THR A 184 -3.74 17.54 0.34
C THR A 184 -3.11 18.90 0.05
N ASN A 185 -2.94 19.20 -1.24
CA ASN A 185 -2.28 20.40 -1.76
C ASN A 185 -0.90 20.64 -1.11
N PRO A 186 0.02 19.67 -1.23
CA PRO A 186 1.36 19.81 -0.68
C PRO A 186 2.13 20.93 -1.40
N PRO A 187 3.22 21.46 -0.81
CA PRO A 187 4.03 22.50 -1.45
C PRO A 187 4.48 22.11 -2.86
N SER A 188 4.43 23.04 -3.81
CA SER A 188 4.78 22.78 -5.22
C SER A 188 6.20 22.28 -5.41
N GLU A 189 7.14 22.77 -4.59
CA GLU A 189 8.54 22.37 -4.59
C GLU A 189 8.69 20.91 -4.12
N LEU A 190 7.90 20.49 -3.12
CA LEU A 190 7.86 19.11 -2.66
C LEU A 190 7.27 18.18 -3.74
N LEU A 191 6.18 18.61 -4.39
CA LEU A 191 5.61 17.88 -5.52
C LEU A 191 6.62 17.72 -6.65
N GLN A 192 7.31 18.80 -7.03
CA GLN A 192 8.32 18.77 -8.07
C GLN A 192 9.48 17.85 -7.69
N TYR A 193 9.95 17.92 -6.44
CA TYR A 193 10.99 17.04 -5.91
C TYR A 193 10.61 15.58 -6.01
N LEU A 194 9.48 15.17 -5.40
CA LEU A 194 9.02 13.77 -5.42
C LEU A 194 8.78 13.29 -6.85
N THR A 195 8.13 14.12 -7.67
CA THR A 195 7.89 13.82 -9.09
C THR A 195 9.19 13.66 -9.89
N SER A 196 10.27 14.39 -9.55
CA SER A 196 11.56 14.24 -10.21
C SER A 196 12.27 12.94 -9.86
N LEU A 197 12.02 12.40 -8.66
CA LEU A 197 12.56 11.11 -8.23
C LEU A 197 11.81 9.93 -8.84
N SER A 198 10.50 10.08 -9.08
CA SER A 198 9.63 9.03 -9.62
C SER A 198 9.49 9.04 -11.15
N HIS A 199 9.83 10.13 -11.86
CA HIS A 199 9.60 10.29 -13.31
C HIS A 199 10.21 9.22 -14.22
N ASN A 200 11.14 8.42 -13.71
CA ASN A 200 11.94 7.46 -14.47
C ASN A 200 11.81 6.03 -13.96
N ASP A 201 10.79 5.71 -13.16
CA ASP A 201 10.65 4.35 -12.62
C ASP A 201 10.05 3.35 -13.61
N GLY A 202 9.34 3.82 -14.64
CA GLY A 202 8.73 2.98 -15.68
C GLY A 202 7.61 2.08 -15.17
N VAL A 203 7.16 2.27 -13.93
CA VAL A 203 6.20 1.38 -13.26
C VAL A 203 4.81 1.56 -13.87
N ALA A 204 4.40 2.80 -14.15
CA ALA A 204 3.13 3.05 -14.81
C ALA A 204 3.06 2.40 -16.20
N GLU A 205 4.11 2.52 -17.01
CA GLU A 205 4.20 1.88 -18.32
C GLU A 205 4.18 0.36 -18.21
N LEU A 206 4.89 -0.20 -17.24
CA LEU A 206 4.88 -1.63 -16.95
C LEU A 206 3.47 -2.12 -16.60
N LEU A 207 2.78 -1.44 -15.68
CA LEU A 207 1.43 -1.82 -15.24
C LEU A 207 0.41 -1.69 -16.38
N VAL A 208 0.52 -0.66 -17.22
CA VAL A 208 -0.29 -0.52 -18.44
C VAL A 208 -0.01 -1.68 -19.42
N ALA A 209 1.25 -2.07 -19.61
CA ALA A 209 1.61 -3.19 -20.47
C ALA A 209 1.08 -4.53 -19.92
N VAL A 210 1.11 -4.72 -18.59
CA VAL A 210 0.51 -5.88 -17.92
C VAL A 210 -0.99 -5.93 -18.17
N THR A 211 -1.72 -4.82 -17.96
CA THR A 211 -3.16 -4.73 -18.27
C THR A 211 -3.44 -5.11 -19.73
N GLN A 212 -2.66 -4.55 -20.67
CA GLN A 212 -2.82 -4.82 -22.09
C GLN A 212 -2.62 -6.30 -22.42
N GLU A 213 -1.62 -6.94 -21.83
CA GLU A 213 -1.33 -8.36 -22.01
C GLU A 213 -2.45 -9.24 -21.41
N VAL A 214 -2.99 -8.87 -20.25
CA VAL A 214 -4.14 -9.57 -19.66
C VAL A 214 -5.35 -9.46 -20.59
N PHE A 215 -5.68 -8.28 -21.12
CA PHE A 215 -6.79 -8.11 -22.08
C PHE A 215 -6.60 -8.99 -23.32
N ARG A 216 -5.39 -9.01 -23.89
CA ARG A 216 -5.06 -9.81 -25.07
C ARG A 216 -5.19 -11.32 -24.80
N THR A 217 -4.58 -11.80 -23.72
CA THR A 217 -4.55 -13.24 -23.38
C THR A 217 -5.89 -13.77 -22.91
N ARG A 218 -6.76 -12.90 -22.38
CA ARG A 218 -8.08 -13.26 -21.88
C ARG A 218 -9.20 -13.00 -22.88
N GLY A 219 -8.89 -12.52 -24.08
CA GLY A 219 -9.85 -12.36 -25.16
C GLY A 219 -10.86 -11.24 -24.92
N VAL A 220 -10.46 -10.15 -24.27
CA VAL A 220 -11.28 -8.93 -24.21
C VAL A 220 -11.39 -8.36 -25.62
N ASP A 221 -12.60 -7.97 -26.03
CA ASP A 221 -12.85 -7.42 -27.37
C ASP A 221 -11.91 -6.25 -27.68
N GLY A 222 -11.38 -6.17 -28.91
CA GLY A 222 -10.34 -5.19 -29.26
C GLY A 222 -10.78 -3.73 -29.14
N ASN A 223 -12.04 -3.43 -29.46
CA ASN A 223 -12.57 -2.06 -29.34
C ASN A 223 -12.78 -1.72 -27.87
N GLU A 224 -13.34 -2.65 -27.10
CA GLU A 224 -13.49 -2.50 -25.66
C GLU A 224 -12.13 -2.32 -24.96
N ALA A 225 -11.18 -3.22 -25.21
CA ALA A 225 -9.84 -3.20 -24.62
C ALA A 225 -9.13 -1.87 -24.86
N THR A 226 -9.29 -1.29 -26.06
CA THR A 226 -8.73 0.04 -26.38
C THR A 226 -9.32 1.14 -25.49
N GLY A 227 -10.64 1.15 -25.31
CA GLY A 227 -11.33 2.09 -24.45
C GLY A 227 -10.94 1.95 -22.97
N LEU A 228 -10.88 0.71 -22.48
CA LEU A 228 -10.50 0.41 -21.09
C LEU A 228 -9.02 0.72 -20.82
N LEU A 229 -8.12 0.43 -21.76
CA LEU A 229 -6.70 0.72 -21.62
C LEU A 229 -6.44 2.23 -21.56
N ARG A 230 -7.19 3.04 -22.31
CA ARG A 230 -7.16 4.51 -22.18
C ARG A 230 -7.52 4.94 -20.75
N ARG A 231 -8.60 4.38 -20.19
CA ARG A 231 -9.02 4.66 -18.80
C ARG A 231 -7.97 4.24 -17.77
N VAL A 232 -7.30 3.11 -18.00
CA VAL A 232 -6.18 2.66 -17.15
C VAL A 232 -5.01 3.62 -17.23
N LYS A 233 -4.61 4.09 -18.41
CA LYS A 233 -3.56 5.12 -18.55
C LYS A 233 -3.91 6.41 -17.81
N GLU A 234 -5.17 6.85 -17.91
CA GLU A 234 -5.66 8.03 -17.18
C GLU A 234 -5.58 7.87 -15.66
N SER A 235 -5.75 6.65 -15.14
CA SER A 235 -5.70 6.37 -13.70
C SER A 235 -4.34 6.68 -13.05
N PHE A 236 -3.26 6.66 -13.85
CA PHE A 236 -1.91 7.03 -13.40
C PHE A 236 -1.63 8.54 -13.46
N GLY A 237 -2.49 9.31 -14.15
CA GLY A 237 -2.35 10.76 -14.23
C GLY A 237 -2.79 11.40 -12.92
N VAL A 238 -1.85 11.99 -12.16
CA VAL A 238 -2.14 12.65 -10.87
C VAL A 238 -1.97 14.18 -10.91
N ARG A 239 -1.38 14.73 -11.99
CA ARG A 239 -0.95 16.15 -12.02
C ARG A 239 -2.06 17.16 -12.24
N ASP A 240 -3.18 16.74 -12.83
CA ASP A 240 -4.30 17.62 -13.19
C ASP A 240 -5.55 17.35 -12.34
N VAL A 241 -5.35 16.84 -11.12
CA VAL A 241 -6.44 16.39 -10.25
C VAL A 241 -6.70 17.41 -9.19
N GLU A 242 -7.94 17.86 -9.07
CA GLU A 242 -8.36 18.62 -7.92
C GLU A 242 -8.15 17.78 -6.64
N GLY A 243 -7.42 18.33 -5.67
CA GLY A 243 -7.17 17.67 -4.39
C GLY A 243 -6.07 16.59 -4.43
N VAL A 244 -5.00 16.79 -5.20
CA VAL A 244 -3.77 15.98 -5.08
C VAL A 244 -3.34 15.94 -3.61
N CYS A 245 -3.09 14.74 -3.08
CA CYS A 245 -2.49 14.52 -1.77
C CYS A 245 -1.15 13.80 -1.92
N LEU A 246 -0.44 13.61 -0.81
CA LEU A 246 0.67 12.65 -0.79
C LEU A 246 0.15 11.33 -0.25
N GLY A 247 0.58 10.23 -0.86
CA GLY A 247 0.15 8.90 -0.48
C GLY A 247 1.28 7.89 -0.66
N MET A 248 1.04 6.65 -0.24
CA MET A 248 2.01 5.56 -0.40
C MET A 248 2.26 5.22 -1.87
N VAL A 249 1.26 5.40 -2.74
CA VAL A 249 1.22 5.01 -4.16
C VAL A 249 1.33 3.49 -4.39
N ASP A 250 1.67 2.73 -3.35
CA ASP A 250 1.63 1.28 -3.24
C ASP A 250 0.90 0.88 -1.95
N PHE A 251 -0.36 1.29 -1.78
CA PHE A 251 -1.14 0.97 -0.58
C PHE A 251 -1.93 -0.32 -0.77
N TRP A 252 -1.37 -1.44 -0.30
CA TRP A 252 -1.97 -2.77 -0.38
C TRP A 252 -1.83 -3.55 0.93
N THR A 253 -2.44 -4.73 1.01
CA THR A 253 -2.61 -5.48 2.26
C THR A 253 -1.29 -5.98 2.86
N ASP A 254 -0.24 -6.17 2.05
CA ASP A 254 1.06 -6.63 2.56
C ASP A 254 1.92 -5.50 3.17
N ASN A 255 1.58 -4.24 2.89
CA ASN A 255 2.20 -3.07 3.52
C ASN A 255 1.59 -2.74 4.89
N VAL A 256 0.51 -3.42 5.27
CA VAL A 256 -0.12 -3.32 6.59
C VAL A 256 0.31 -4.50 7.45
N LEU A 257 1.03 -4.22 8.53
CA LEU A 257 1.50 -5.21 9.50
C LEU A 257 0.60 -5.20 10.74
N LEU A 258 0.24 -6.36 11.28
CA LEU A 258 -0.55 -6.49 12.50
C LEU A 258 0.20 -7.33 13.54
N GLU A 259 0.24 -6.83 14.76
CA GLU A 259 0.71 -7.56 15.94
C GLU A 259 -0.49 -7.93 16.80
N HIS A 260 -0.56 -9.20 17.21
CA HIS A 260 -1.55 -9.69 18.16
C HIS A 260 -0.88 -10.15 19.44
N THR A 261 -1.55 -10.00 20.57
CA THR A 261 -1.18 -10.64 21.83
C THR A 261 -1.29 -12.17 21.70
N ALA A 262 -0.70 -12.90 22.64
CA ALA A 262 -0.86 -14.36 22.71
C ALA A 262 -2.33 -14.79 22.85
N GLN A 263 -3.18 -13.89 23.35
CA GLN A 263 -4.63 -14.07 23.50
C GLN A 263 -5.42 -13.68 22.24
N GLY A 264 -4.75 -13.20 21.19
CA GLY A 264 -5.36 -12.82 19.92
C GLY A 264 -5.89 -11.39 19.85
N GLU A 265 -5.64 -10.57 20.86
CA GLU A 265 -6.02 -9.15 20.86
C GLU A 265 -5.02 -8.34 20.02
N LEU A 266 -5.49 -7.40 19.21
CA LEU A 266 -4.56 -6.57 18.44
C LEU A 266 -3.79 -5.60 19.36
N LEU A 267 -2.46 -5.63 19.25
CA LEU A 267 -1.56 -4.74 19.97
C LEU A 267 -1.11 -3.53 19.12
N LYS A 268 -0.77 -3.76 17.84
CA LYS A 268 -0.21 -2.73 16.94
C LYS A 268 -0.58 -2.96 15.48
N CYS A 269 -0.71 -1.88 14.73
CA CYS A 269 -0.78 -1.85 13.27
C CYS A 269 0.42 -1.06 12.76
N GLY A 270 1.22 -1.63 11.86
CA GLY A 270 2.37 -1.01 11.22
C GLY A 270 2.07 -0.72 9.77
N LEU A 271 2.49 0.44 9.25
CA LEU A 271 2.38 0.75 7.83
C LEU A 271 3.78 1.01 7.26
N VAL A 272 4.21 0.16 6.34
CA VAL A 272 5.59 0.07 5.85
C VAL A 272 5.67 0.24 4.33
N ASP A 273 6.88 0.29 3.79
CA ASP A 273 7.17 0.33 2.34
C ASP A 273 6.72 1.61 1.63
N TRP A 274 7.33 2.72 2.04
CA TRP A 274 7.01 4.05 1.53
C TRP A 274 7.84 4.45 0.30
N GLU A 275 8.40 3.49 -0.43
CA GLU A 275 9.39 3.75 -1.50
C GLU A 275 8.78 4.37 -2.77
N TYR A 276 7.47 4.31 -2.91
CA TYR A 276 6.72 4.98 -3.97
C TYR A 276 6.01 6.26 -3.50
N PHE A 277 6.25 6.69 -2.26
CA PHE A 277 5.59 7.85 -1.66
C PHE A 277 5.69 9.09 -2.56
N GLY A 278 4.54 9.68 -2.85
CA GLY A 278 4.51 10.71 -3.88
C GLY A 278 3.14 11.35 -4.07
N PRO A 279 3.02 12.20 -5.10
CA PRO A 279 1.73 12.74 -5.52
C PRO A 279 0.78 11.59 -5.82
N SER A 280 -0.33 11.55 -5.09
CA SER A 280 -1.36 10.52 -5.18
C SER A 280 -2.73 11.19 -5.21
N SER A 281 -3.77 10.37 -5.27
CA SER A 281 -5.11 10.82 -4.95
C SER A 281 -5.74 9.84 -3.98
N ALA A 282 -6.37 10.37 -2.94
CA ALA A 282 -7.11 9.61 -1.94
C ALA A 282 -7.99 8.49 -2.53
N PRO A 283 -8.82 8.73 -3.56
CA PRO A 283 -9.62 7.66 -4.16
C PRO A 283 -8.78 6.56 -4.82
N SER A 284 -7.62 6.87 -5.38
CA SER A 284 -6.74 5.87 -6.00
C SER A 284 -6.15 4.91 -4.96
N GLU A 285 -5.69 5.43 -3.81
CA GLU A 285 -5.16 4.60 -2.72
C GLU A 285 -6.24 3.67 -2.16
N MET A 286 -7.44 4.23 -1.90
CA MET A 286 -8.56 3.46 -1.40
C MET A 286 -9.09 2.44 -2.42
N GLY A 287 -9.05 2.75 -3.72
CA GLY A 287 -9.44 1.81 -4.78
C GLY A 287 -8.47 0.64 -4.90
N MET A 288 -7.17 0.91 -4.85
CA MET A 288 -6.10 -0.09 -4.89
C MET A 288 -6.15 -1.00 -3.66
N PHE A 289 -6.29 -0.43 -2.46
CA PHE A 289 -6.39 -1.21 -1.23
C PHE A 289 -7.62 -2.13 -1.22
N LEU A 290 -8.77 -1.65 -1.72
CA LEU A 290 -9.97 -2.50 -1.87
C LEU A 290 -9.73 -3.64 -2.85
N ALA A 291 -9.02 -3.40 -3.96
CA ALA A 291 -8.75 -4.44 -4.95
C ALA A 291 -7.97 -5.60 -4.33
N HIS A 292 -6.94 -5.33 -3.52
CA HIS A 292 -6.17 -6.37 -2.85
C HIS A 292 -6.96 -7.10 -1.74
N LEU A 293 -7.91 -6.45 -1.07
CA LEU A 293 -8.84 -7.15 -0.18
C LEU A 293 -9.82 -8.02 -0.97
N GLN A 294 -10.31 -7.54 -2.12
CA GLN A 294 -11.19 -8.30 -3.00
C GLN A 294 -10.49 -9.47 -3.67
N LEU A 295 -9.19 -9.38 -3.94
CA LEU A 295 -8.38 -10.47 -4.43
C LEU A 295 -8.53 -11.72 -3.56
N HIS A 296 -8.38 -11.56 -2.25
CA HIS A 296 -8.51 -12.65 -1.28
C HIS A 296 -9.92 -13.20 -1.22
N ILE A 297 -10.92 -12.31 -1.31
CA ILE A 297 -12.33 -12.66 -1.32
C ILE A 297 -12.74 -13.46 -2.58
N LEU A 298 -12.23 -13.06 -3.75
CA LEU A 298 -12.54 -13.67 -5.06
C LEU A 298 -11.71 -14.93 -5.34
N ASN A 299 -10.74 -15.23 -4.48
CA ASN A 299 -10.00 -16.48 -4.50
C ASN A 299 -10.97 -17.67 -4.28
N SER A 300 -10.85 -18.71 -5.11
CA SER A 300 -11.70 -19.90 -5.09
C SER A 300 -11.50 -20.71 -3.81
N THR A 301 -10.33 -20.60 -3.20
CA THR A 301 -9.98 -21.28 -1.95
C THR A 301 -10.45 -20.52 -0.72
N ALA A 302 -10.98 -19.30 -0.85
CA ALA A 302 -11.45 -18.52 0.28
C ALA A 302 -12.72 -19.11 0.90
N THR A 303 -12.66 -19.44 2.19
CA THR A 303 -13.84 -19.91 2.93
C THR A 303 -14.83 -18.78 3.16
N ASN A 304 -16.10 -19.12 3.42
CA ASN A 304 -17.11 -18.13 3.80
C ASN A 304 -16.72 -17.35 5.06
N ALA A 305 -16.04 -17.99 6.01
CA ALA A 305 -15.56 -17.30 7.21
C ALA A 305 -14.52 -16.23 6.85
N THR A 306 -13.51 -16.59 6.05
CA THR A 306 -12.49 -15.65 5.53
C THR A 306 -13.15 -14.49 4.80
N LYS A 307 -14.08 -14.77 3.88
CA LYS A 307 -14.82 -13.74 3.13
C LYS A 307 -15.57 -12.77 4.05
N MET A 308 -16.29 -13.28 5.05
CA MET A 308 -17.03 -12.45 6.02
C MET A 308 -16.09 -11.61 6.91
N THR A 309 -14.93 -12.14 7.29
CA THR A 309 -13.91 -11.40 8.04
C THR A 309 -13.35 -10.25 7.19
N ILE A 310 -12.98 -10.52 5.94
CA ILE A 310 -12.46 -9.47 5.03
C ILE A 310 -13.55 -8.42 4.76
N GLN A 311 -14.80 -8.84 4.52
CA GLN A 311 -15.92 -7.91 4.33
C GLN A 311 -16.14 -7.01 5.56
N SER A 312 -16.10 -7.60 6.75
CA SER A 312 -16.23 -6.83 8.00
C SER A 312 -15.09 -5.83 8.18
N PHE A 313 -13.86 -6.21 7.79
CA PHE A 313 -12.71 -5.30 7.76
C PHE A 313 -12.93 -4.14 6.78
N ILE A 314 -13.34 -4.44 5.54
CA ILE A 314 -13.61 -3.43 4.50
C ILE A 314 -14.62 -2.41 5.01
N ILE A 315 -15.78 -2.87 5.50
CA ILE A 315 -16.86 -1.98 5.97
C ILE A 315 -16.34 -1.08 7.09
N ALA A 316 -15.71 -1.65 8.12
CA ALA A 316 -15.22 -0.92 9.27
C ALA A 316 -14.18 0.15 8.90
N MET A 317 -13.22 -0.19 8.03
CA MET A 317 -12.21 0.76 7.56
C MET A 317 -12.82 1.89 6.72
N TYR A 318 -13.73 1.55 5.81
CA TYR A 318 -14.27 2.52 4.85
C TYR A 318 -15.30 3.44 5.51
N GLU A 319 -16.08 2.94 6.47
CA GLU A 319 -16.94 3.74 7.33
C GLU A 319 -16.13 4.72 8.20
N ALA A 320 -15.03 4.25 8.79
CA ALA A 320 -14.14 5.10 9.58
C ALA A 320 -13.49 6.19 8.71
N TYR A 321 -13.01 5.83 7.52
CA TYR A 321 -12.49 6.78 6.53
C TYR A 321 -13.52 7.87 6.20
N ALA A 322 -14.74 7.48 5.85
CA ALA A 322 -15.81 8.42 5.52
C ALA A 322 -16.20 9.30 6.72
N THR A 323 -16.23 8.73 7.92
CA THR A 323 -16.58 9.45 9.16
C THR A 323 -15.53 10.47 9.55
N THR A 324 -14.24 10.14 9.40
CA THR A 324 -13.12 11.07 9.63
C THR A 324 -13.10 12.23 8.64
N ASN A 325 -13.65 12.05 7.44
CA ASN A 325 -13.88 13.15 6.49
C ASN A 325 -15.10 14.03 6.84
N GLY A 326 -15.87 13.67 7.87
CA GLY A 326 -17.04 14.38 8.36
C GLY A 326 -18.31 13.56 8.22
N THR A 327 -19.28 13.73 9.14
CA THR A 327 -20.56 13.01 9.13
C THR A 327 -21.42 13.28 7.89
N GLU A 328 -21.26 14.45 7.28
CA GLU A 328 -21.95 14.85 6.06
C GLU A 328 -21.12 14.61 4.79
N TRP A 329 -19.87 14.15 4.94
CA TRP A 329 -19.01 13.90 3.78
C TRP A 329 -19.64 12.91 2.81
N ARG A 330 -19.54 13.24 1.52
CA ARG A 330 -19.91 12.42 0.37
C ARG A 330 -18.78 12.48 -0.66
N PRO A 331 -18.49 11.37 -1.35
CA PRO A 331 -17.50 11.37 -2.42
C PRO A 331 -18.02 12.16 -3.62
N SER A 332 -17.18 13.02 -4.20
CA SER A 332 -17.49 13.68 -5.47
C SER A 332 -17.48 12.68 -6.62
N HIS A 333 -18.08 13.01 -7.77
CA HIS A 333 -18.00 12.17 -8.97
C HIS A 333 -16.54 11.91 -9.40
N ASN A 334 -15.65 12.89 -9.23
CA ASN A 334 -14.22 12.71 -9.45
C ASN A 334 -13.61 11.65 -8.52
N PHE A 335 -13.99 11.66 -7.23
CA PHE A 335 -13.58 10.65 -6.27
C PHE A 335 -14.06 9.26 -6.70
N VAL A 336 -15.35 9.13 -6.99
CA VAL A 336 -15.99 7.88 -7.44
C VAL A 336 -15.27 7.32 -8.67
N ARG A 337 -15.07 8.14 -9.70
CA ARG A 337 -14.43 7.69 -10.94
C ARG A 337 -13.00 7.21 -10.70
N ARG A 338 -12.19 7.98 -9.98
CA ARG A 338 -10.78 7.60 -9.71
C ARG A 338 -10.67 6.34 -8.86
N PHE A 339 -11.58 6.19 -7.91
CA PHE A 339 -11.66 4.99 -7.09
C PHE A 339 -11.90 3.76 -7.95
N LEU A 340 -12.91 3.82 -8.84
CA LEU A 340 -13.25 2.72 -9.75
C LEU A 340 -12.15 2.42 -10.76
N LEU A 341 -11.45 3.45 -11.26
CA LEU A 341 -10.32 3.25 -12.16
C LEU A 341 -9.15 2.53 -11.48
N SER A 342 -8.77 2.98 -10.29
CA SER A 342 -7.68 2.35 -9.53
C SER A 342 -8.05 0.92 -9.16
N HIS A 343 -9.24 0.72 -8.58
CA HIS A 343 -9.76 -0.59 -8.23
C HIS A 343 -9.80 -1.55 -9.42
N GLY A 344 -10.37 -1.10 -10.54
CA GLY A 344 -10.52 -1.91 -11.74
C GLY A 344 -9.17 -2.28 -12.37
N ARG A 345 -8.23 -1.33 -12.41
CA ARG A 345 -6.87 -1.56 -12.89
C ARG A 345 -6.16 -2.61 -12.05
N GLU A 346 -6.17 -2.47 -10.72
CA GLU A 346 -5.44 -3.39 -9.84
C GLU A 346 -5.97 -4.81 -9.95
N LEU A 347 -7.30 -5.02 -9.96
CA LEU A 347 -7.86 -6.36 -10.15
C LEU A 347 -7.46 -7.00 -11.48
N VAL A 348 -7.33 -6.22 -12.56
CA VAL A 348 -6.86 -6.73 -13.86
C VAL A 348 -5.37 -7.09 -13.79
N ASN A 349 -4.55 -6.24 -13.17
CA ASN A 349 -3.12 -6.49 -13.01
C ASN A 349 -2.85 -7.70 -12.11
N ASP A 350 -3.64 -7.90 -11.05
CA ASP A 350 -3.53 -9.02 -10.13
C ASP A 350 -3.72 -10.38 -10.81
N VAL A 351 -4.50 -10.44 -11.90
CA VAL A 351 -4.60 -11.66 -12.75
C VAL A 351 -3.22 -12.10 -13.24
N HIS A 352 -2.33 -11.15 -13.52
CA HIS A 352 -0.96 -11.41 -13.94
C HIS A 352 -0.04 -11.66 -12.73
N PHE A 353 -0.02 -10.76 -11.75
CA PHE A 353 0.92 -10.84 -10.63
C PHE A 353 0.71 -12.09 -9.75
N TYR A 354 -0.53 -12.57 -9.64
CA TYR A 354 -0.90 -13.75 -8.86
C TYR A 354 -1.14 -14.99 -9.75
N THR A 355 -0.51 -15.05 -10.94
CA THR A 355 -0.69 -16.17 -11.89
C THR A 355 -0.42 -17.54 -11.27
N THR A 356 0.52 -17.64 -10.34
CA THR A 356 0.96 -18.89 -9.69
C THR A 356 0.11 -19.27 -8.47
N SER A 357 -0.56 -18.31 -7.83
CA SER A 357 -1.34 -18.52 -6.60
C SER A 357 -2.86 -18.58 -6.84
N LEU A 358 -3.32 -18.18 -8.03
CA LEU A 358 -4.72 -18.22 -8.42
C LEU A 358 -5.00 -19.35 -9.40
N ASP A 359 -6.14 -20.02 -9.22
CA ASP A 359 -6.69 -20.89 -10.25
C ASP A 359 -7.40 -20.08 -11.36
N GLU A 360 -7.78 -20.75 -12.45
CA GLU A 360 -8.45 -20.09 -13.57
C GLU A 360 -9.85 -19.54 -13.23
N SER A 361 -10.51 -20.09 -12.21
CA SER A 361 -11.79 -19.58 -11.73
C SER A 361 -11.62 -18.23 -11.04
N SER A 362 -10.60 -18.09 -10.19
CA SER A 362 -10.25 -16.85 -9.51
C SER A 362 -9.77 -15.79 -10.48
N LYS A 363 -8.90 -16.15 -11.43
CA LYS A 363 -8.43 -15.21 -12.47
C LYS A 363 -9.59 -14.66 -13.30
N ARG A 364 -10.57 -15.51 -13.65
CA ARG A 364 -11.78 -15.08 -14.36
C ARG A 364 -12.63 -14.12 -13.51
N ARG A 365 -12.84 -14.45 -12.23
CA ARG A 365 -13.61 -13.60 -11.30
C ARG A 365 -12.97 -12.23 -11.12
N LEU A 366 -11.64 -12.18 -10.92
CA LEU A 366 -10.86 -10.95 -10.84
C LEU A 366 -10.97 -10.11 -12.09
N LEU A 367 -10.74 -10.71 -13.26
CA LEU A 367 -10.86 -10.01 -14.54
C LEU A 367 -12.26 -9.42 -14.71
N ASN A 368 -13.30 -10.21 -14.45
CA ASN A 368 -14.69 -9.75 -14.59
C ASN A 368 -14.99 -8.60 -13.62
N ALA A 369 -14.54 -8.68 -12.37
CA ALA A 369 -14.70 -7.60 -11.40
C ALA A 369 -13.94 -6.33 -11.82
N GLY A 370 -12.69 -6.48 -12.27
CA GLY A 370 -11.86 -5.37 -12.75
C GLY A 370 -12.47 -4.68 -13.96
N LEU A 371 -12.89 -5.44 -14.98
CA LEU A 371 -13.59 -4.92 -16.16
C LEU A 371 -14.88 -4.19 -15.79
N ARG A 372 -15.68 -4.72 -14.85
CA ARG A 372 -16.91 -4.05 -14.37
C ARG A 372 -16.60 -2.70 -13.71
N SER A 373 -15.58 -2.62 -12.85
CA SER A 373 -15.17 -1.34 -12.25
C SER A 373 -14.69 -0.35 -13.30
N LEU A 374 -13.88 -0.78 -14.26
CA LEU A 374 -13.42 0.09 -15.36
C LEU A 374 -14.57 0.55 -16.25
N ARG A 375 -15.59 -0.29 -16.48
CA ARG A 375 -16.82 0.06 -17.21
C ARG A 375 -17.64 1.10 -16.43
N ALA A 376 -17.91 0.82 -15.15
CA ALA A 376 -18.65 1.69 -14.24
C ALA A 376 -18.01 3.09 -14.06
N ALA A 377 -16.69 3.19 -14.21
CA ALA A 377 -15.99 4.47 -14.17
C ALA A 377 -16.34 5.42 -15.34
N GLY A 378 -16.93 4.91 -16.43
CA GLY A 378 -17.27 5.72 -17.60
C GLY A 378 -16.05 6.22 -18.38
N GLY A 379 -16.29 6.88 -19.52
CA GLY A 379 -15.27 7.61 -20.27
C GLY A 379 -14.92 8.95 -19.63
N SER A 380 -15.87 9.58 -18.94
CA SER A 380 -15.74 10.83 -18.18
C SER A 380 -16.48 10.75 -16.83
N VAL A 381 -16.53 11.84 -16.06
CA VAL A 381 -17.25 11.88 -14.77
C VAL A 381 -18.76 11.93 -14.92
N GLU A 382 -19.26 12.38 -16.08
CA GLU A 382 -20.68 12.40 -16.43
C GLU A 382 -21.18 11.03 -16.90
N GLU A 383 -20.27 10.13 -17.27
CA GLU A 383 -20.56 8.79 -17.78
C GLU A 383 -20.40 7.70 -16.70
N ILE A 384 -20.24 8.07 -15.42
CA ILE A 384 -20.17 7.10 -14.33
C ILE A 384 -21.50 6.34 -14.26
N ASP A 385 -21.42 5.02 -14.27
CA ASP A 385 -22.58 4.15 -14.16
C ASP A 385 -22.38 3.10 -13.07
N LEU A 386 -22.81 3.46 -11.85
CA LEU A 386 -22.75 2.58 -10.69
C LEU A 386 -23.76 1.42 -10.77
N SER A 387 -24.73 1.46 -11.69
CA SER A 387 -25.71 0.37 -11.85
C SER A 387 -25.06 -0.94 -12.29
N ILE A 388 -23.93 -0.85 -13.02
CA ILE A 388 -23.09 -1.98 -13.43
C ILE A 388 -22.55 -2.78 -12.23
N LEU A 389 -22.47 -2.14 -11.06
CA LEU A 389 -21.95 -2.73 -9.81
C LEU A 389 -23.08 -3.21 -8.88
N ARG A 390 -24.35 -3.18 -9.31
CA ARG A 390 -25.48 -3.68 -8.52
C ARG A 390 -25.80 -5.12 -8.87
N ALA A 391 -25.86 -5.98 -7.86
CA ALA A 391 -26.20 -7.39 -8.03
C ALA A 391 -27.63 -7.58 -8.60
N SER A 392 -28.57 -6.69 -8.28
CA SER A 392 -29.98 -6.79 -8.67
C SER A 392 -30.25 -6.54 -10.16
N ILE A 393 -29.28 -6.03 -10.92
CA ILE A 393 -29.42 -5.71 -12.35
C ILE A 393 -28.85 -6.84 -13.22
N CYS A 394 -28.05 -7.73 -12.65
CA CYS A 394 -27.56 -8.90 -13.36
C CYS A 394 -28.62 -10.01 -13.30
N THR A 395 -29.12 -10.45 -14.45
CA THR A 395 -30.12 -11.52 -14.49
C THR A 395 -29.50 -12.85 -14.03
N GLU A 396 -30.29 -13.76 -13.43
CA GLU A 396 -29.81 -15.10 -13.02
C GLU A 396 -29.22 -15.91 -14.20
N ALA A 397 -29.55 -15.54 -15.45
CA ALA A 397 -28.97 -16.13 -16.65
C ALA A 397 -27.54 -15.63 -16.96
N ASP A 398 -27.16 -14.45 -16.43
CA ASP A 398 -25.87 -13.80 -16.71
C ASP A 398 -24.81 -14.08 -15.64
N LEU A 399 -25.21 -14.56 -14.45
CA LEU A 399 -24.29 -14.82 -13.35
C LEU A 399 -24.37 -16.27 -12.90
N ASN A 400 -23.27 -17.01 -13.04
CA ASN A 400 -23.02 -18.12 -12.12
C ASN A 400 -23.05 -17.53 -10.70
N GLY A 401 -23.78 -18.10 -9.74
CA GLY A 401 -24.06 -17.48 -8.42
C GLY A 401 -22.83 -16.96 -7.64
N LEU A 402 -21.61 -17.42 -7.98
CA LEU A 402 -20.33 -16.90 -7.48
C LEU A 402 -19.99 -15.47 -7.96
N GLU A 403 -20.45 -15.05 -9.14
CA GLU A 403 -20.26 -13.67 -9.63
C GLU A 403 -21.18 -12.68 -8.90
N ALA A 404 -22.38 -13.11 -8.50
CA ALA A 404 -23.30 -12.27 -7.71
C ALA A 404 -22.72 -11.92 -6.33
N GLU A 405 -21.98 -12.86 -5.73
CA GLU A 405 -21.30 -12.65 -4.44
C GLU A 405 -20.21 -11.57 -4.56
N GLY A 406 -19.38 -11.64 -5.61
CA GLY A 406 -18.34 -10.63 -5.90
C GLY A 406 -18.89 -9.21 -6.03
N ILE A 407 -20.00 -9.05 -6.75
CA ILE A 407 -20.66 -7.76 -6.99
C ILE A 407 -21.22 -7.17 -5.69
N ARG A 408 -21.78 -8.01 -4.82
CA ARG A 408 -22.32 -7.54 -3.54
C ARG A 408 -21.23 -6.89 -2.67
N TRP A 409 -20.02 -7.44 -2.66
CA TRP A 409 -18.97 -6.96 -1.78
C TRP A 409 -18.34 -5.65 -2.20
N ILE A 410 -18.14 -5.42 -3.50
CA ILE A 410 -17.73 -4.10 -3.96
C ILE A 410 -18.79 -3.07 -3.58
N TRP A 411 -20.08 -3.40 -3.76
CA TRP A 411 -21.18 -2.50 -3.43
C TRP A 411 -21.21 -2.13 -1.94
N ASP A 412 -21.00 -3.09 -1.03
CA ASP A 412 -20.94 -2.82 0.40
C ASP A 412 -19.80 -1.85 0.77
N ALA A 413 -18.63 -1.98 0.11
CA ALA A 413 -17.52 -1.03 0.28
C ALA A 413 -17.88 0.39 -0.21
N LEU A 414 -18.59 0.48 -1.35
CA LEU A 414 -19.07 1.76 -1.88
C LEU A 414 -20.08 2.41 -0.93
N LEU A 415 -21.01 1.62 -0.37
CA LEU A 415 -21.97 2.09 0.64
C LEU A 415 -21.27 2.56 1.92
N ALA A 416 -20.23 1.84 2.38
CA ALA A 416 -19.42 2.24 3.53
C ALA A 416 -18.71 3.60 3.29
N LEU A 417 -18.28 3.88 2.05
CA LEU A 417 -17.80 5.20 1.63
C LEU A 417 -18.91 6.20 1.29
N ARG A 418 -20.18 5.85 1.52
CA ARG A 418 -21.35 6.70 1.25
C ARG A 418 -21.45 7.14 -0.20
N PHE A 419 -21.12 6.26 -1.14
CA PHE A 419 -21.44 6.48 -2.55
C PHE A 419 -22.96 6.53 -2.68
N ASP A 420 -23.49 7.63 -3.19
CA ASP A 420 -24.94 7.79 -3.31
C ASP A 420 -25.51 6.76 -4.28
N SER A 421 -26.66 6.18 -3.92
CA SER A 421 -27.37 5.19 -4.72
C SER A 421 -28.27 5.82 -5.80
N THR A 422 -28.17 7.12 -6.03
CA THR A 422 -29.05 7.85 -6.96
C THR A 422 -28.74 7.54 -8.40
#